data_AF-A0A6G3XDD3-F1
#
_entry.id   AF-A0A6G3XDD3-F1
#
_cell.length_a   1.000
_cell.length_b   1.000
_cell.length_c   1.000
_cell.angle_alpha   90.00
_cell.angle_beta   90.00
_cell.angle_gamma   90.00
#
_symmetry.space_group_name_H-M   'P 1'
#
loop_
_entity.id
_entity.type
_entity.pdbx_description
1 polymer ?
#
loop_
_entity_poly.entity_id
_entity_poly.type
_entity_poly.pdbx_seq_one_letter_code
_entity_poly.pdbx_strand_id
1 'polypeptide(L)' 'LRDLLLVRVEALPEHAQRIARLVAEGGSHVEHELLAAVAGLAEDDLDAALRAAVGAHLLQPAPDTDGYRFRHSLVREAVS' A
#
# COMPACT_ATOMS: atom_id res chain seq x y z
N LEU A 1 13.99 -5.88 -13.11
CA LEU A 1 13.36 -4.59 -12.71
C LEU A 1 12.36 -4.79 -11.57
N ARG A 2 11.52 -5.83 -11.64
CA ARG A 2 10.66 -6.30 -10.53
C ARG A 2 11.42 -6.44 -9.21
N ASP A 3 12.62 -7.01 -9.25
CA ASP A 3 13.46 -7.24 -8.05
C ASP A 3 13.86 -5.92 -7.35
N LEU A 4 14.10 -4.84 -8.10
CA LEU A 4 14.40 -3.53 -7.51
C LEU A 4 13.16 -2.91 -6.84
N LEU A 5 11.96 -3.20 -7.34
CA LEU A 5 10.72 -2.73 -6.72
C LEU A 5 10.40 -3.53 -5.46
N LEU A 6 10.70 -4.83 -5.46
CA LEU A 6 10.56 -5.68 -4.29
C LEU A 6 11.47 -5.20 -3.14
N VAL A 7 12.73 -4.86 -3.43
CA VAL A 7 13.67 -4.30 -2.44
C VAL A 7 13.11 -3.03 -1.78
N ARG A 8 12.43 -2.16 -2.54
CA ARG A 8 11.83 -0.94 -1.97
C ARG A 8 10.66 -1.24 -1.04
N VAL A 9 9.89 -2.29 -1.33
CA VAL A 9 8.82 -2.76 -0.45
C VAL A 9 9.43 -3.38 0.79
N GLU A 10 10.42 -4.26 0.65
CA GLU A 10 11.12 -4.92 1.76
C GLU A 10 11.85 -3.94 2.70
N ALA A 11 12.21 -2.76 2.22
CA ALA A 11 12.78 -1.68 3.03
C ALA A 11 11.73 -0.94 3.90
N LEU A 12 10.44 -1.16 3.69
CA LEU A 12 9.37 -0.55 4.48
C LEU A 12 9.21 -1.24 5.84
N PRO A 13 8.65 -0.54 6.84
CA PRO A 13 8.16 -1.17 8.07
C PRO A 13 7.19 -2.32 7.76
N GLU A 14 7.19 -3.36 8.60
CA GLU A 14 6.41 -4.59 8.37
C GLU A 14 4.92 -4.33 8.08
N HIS A 15 4.30 -3.43 8.84
CA HIS A 15 2.91 -3.04 8.61
C HIS A 15 2.69 -2.39 7.24
N ALA A 16 3.61 -1.53 6.79
CA ALA A 16 3.53 -0.92 5.47
C ALA A 16 3.72 -1.94 4.34
N GLN A 17 4.56 -2.96 4.54
CA GLN A 17 4.67 -4.08 3.60
C GLN A 17 3.36 -4.87 3.53
N ARG A 18 2.73 -5.16 4.67
CA ARG A 18 1.44 -5.85 4.73
C ARG A 18 0.35 -5.05 4.01
N ILE A 19 0.28 -3.73 4.24
CA ILE A 19 -0.67 -2.85 3.56
C ILE A 19 -0.42 -2.82 2.05
N ALA A 20 0.83 -2.74 1.59
CA ALA A 20 1.15 -2.79 0.16
C ALA A 20 0.63 -4.08 -0.50
N ARG A 21 0.76 -5.24 0.18
CA ARG A 21 0.22 -6.51 -0.30
C ARG A 21 -1.31 -6.49 -0.40
N LEU A 22 -2.00 -6.02 0.65
CA LEU A 22 -3.47 -5.89 0.65
C LEU A 22 -3.98 -4.98 -0.48
N VAL A 23 -3.32 -3.83 -0.69
CA VAL A 23 -3.68 -2.91 -1.79
C VAL A 23 -3.47 -3.55 -3.16
N ALA A 24 -2.48 -4.44 -3.29
CA ALA A 24 -2.20 -5.09 -4.57
C ALA A 24 -3.30 -6.08 -4.95
N GLU A 25 -3.88 -6.77 -3.97
CA GLU A 25 -5.00 -7.67 -4.17
C GLU A 25 -6.29 -6.92 -4.55
N GLY A 26 -6.52 -5.73 -3.98
CA GLY A 26 -7.77 -4.96 -4.16
C GLY A 26 -7.95 -4.23 -5.49
N GLY A 27 -7.17 -4.56 -6.53
CA GLY A 27 -7.39 -4.02 -7.89
C GLY A 27 -6.73 -2.66 -8.16
N SER A 28 -7.48 -1.72 -8.76
CA SER A 28 -6.96 -0.44 -9.26
C SER A 28 -6.79 0.61 -8.16
N HIS A 29 -7.60 0.54 -7.10
CA HIS A 29 -7.51 1.31 -5.87
C HIS A 29 -8.30 0.58 -4.79
N VAL A 30 -7.98 0.85 -3.52
CA VAL A 30 -8.66 0.26 -2.36
C VAL A 30 -9.08 1.37 -1.43
N GLU A 31 -10.36 1.38 -1.04
CA GLU A 31 -10.92 2.36 -0.12
C GLU A 31 -10.28 2.24 1.27
N HIS A 32 -10.16 3.37 1.96
CA HIS A 32 -9.58 3.44 3.30
C HIS A 32 -10.39 2.61 4.30
N GLU A 33 -11.72 2.72 4.28
CA GLU A 33 -12.60 1.92 5.16
C GLU A 33 -12.43 0.42 4.95
N LEU A 34 -12.29 -0.02 3.69
CA LEU A 34 -12.04 -1.42 3.37
C LEU A 34 -10.68 -1.87 3.90
N LEU A 35 -9.62 -1.05 3.71
CA LEU A 35 -8.30 -1.34 4.26
C LEU A 35 -8.34 -1.44 5.78
N ALA A 36 -9.03 -0.54 6.47
CA ALA A 36 -9.19 -0.58 7.91
C ALA A 36 -9.90 -1.85 8.38
N ALA A 37 -10.94 -2.27 7.66
CA ALA A 37 -11.66 -3.49 7.97
C ALA A 37 -10.83 -4.77 7.80
N VAL A 38 -9.92 -4.83 6.82
CA VAL A 38 -9.15 -6.05 6.49
C VAL A 38 -7.72 -6.07 7.03
N ALA A 39 -7.14 -4.92 7.37
CA ALA A 39 -5.74 -4.83 7.82
C ALA A 39 -5.51 -5.50 9.19
N GLY A 40 -6.54 -5.54 10.04
CA GLY A 40 -6.44 -6.04 11.41
C GLY A 40 -5.45 -5.24 12.26
N LEU A 41 -5.24 -3.97 11.93
CA LEU A 41 -4.37 -3.03 12.63
C LEU A 41 -5.20 -2.03 13.43
N ALA A 42 -4.61 -1.49 14.49
CA ALA A 42 -5.15 -0.27 15.10
C ALA A 42 -5.08 0.88 14.09
N GLU A 43 -5.97 1.87 14.24
CA GLU A 43 -6.08 3.02 13.34
C GLU A 43 -4.73 3.76 13.21
N ASP A 44 -4.06 4.03 14.34
CA ASP A 44 -2.74 4.69 14.35
C ASP A 44 -1.66 3.91 13.58
N ASP A 45 -1.70 2.57 13.66
CA ASP A 45 -0.75 1.69 12.98
C ASP A 45 -1.02 1.62 11.47
N LEU A 46 -2.29 1.57 11.08
CA LEU A 46 -2.73 1.64 9.69
C LEU A 46 -2.28 2.96 9.05
N ASP A 47 -2.52 4.06 9.76
CA ASP A 47 -2.13 5.40 9.34
C ASP A 47 -0.62 5.54 9.19
N ALA A 48 0.15 5.04 10.16
CA ALA A 48 1.61 5.01 10.08
C ALA A 48 2.09 4.18 8.88
N ALA A 49 1.47 3.02 8.63
CA ALA A 49 1.78 2.16 7.50
C ALA A 49 1.48 2.83 6.15
N LEU A 50 0.33 3.47 6.01
CA LEU A 50 -0.07 4.21 4.82
C LEU A 50 0.86 5.40 4.57
N ARG A 51 1.17 6.19 5.60
CA ARG A 51 2.13 7.30 5.51
C ARG A 51 3.49 6.83 5.06
N ALA A 52 4.00 5.71 5.57
CA ALA A 52 5.28 5.15 5.15
C ALA A 52 5.27 4.72 3.67
N ALA A 53 4.21 4.03 3.23
CA ALA A 53 4.08 3.57 1.84
C ALA A 53 3.91 4.73 0.83
N VAL A 54 3.18 5.79 1.22
CA VAL A 54 3.04 7.02 0.43
C VAL A 54 4.35 7.80 0.41
N GLY A 55 5.02 7.94 1.55
CA GLY A 55 6.32 8.60 1.68
C GLY A 55 7.42 7.92 0.86
N ALA A 56 7.35 6.60 0.69
CA ALA A 56 8.22 5.84 -0.20
C ALA A 56 7.81 5.88 -1.68
N HIS A 57 6.77 6.65 -2.03
CA HIS A 57 6.21 6.80 -3.37
C HIS A 57 5.72 5.49 -4.01
N LEU A 58 5.33 4.49 -3.19
CA LEU A 58 4.73 3.25 -3.69
C LEU A 58 3.23 3.41 -3.87
N LEU A 59 2.58 3.96 -2.85
CA LEU A 59 1.16 4.28 -2.86
C LEU A 59 0.95 5.78 -3.07
N GLN A 60 -0.23 6.13 -3.52
CA GLN A 60 -0.74 7.49 -3.55
C GLN A 60 -2.24 7.50 -3.24
N PRO A 61 -2.76 8.58 -2.62
CA PRO A 61 -4.19 8.78 -2.50
C PRO A 61 -4.86 8.78 -3.88
N ALA A 62 -6.06 8.19 -3.96
CA ALA A 62 -6.90 8.33 -5.12
C ALA A 62 -7.53 9.75 -5.10
N PRO A 63 -7.48 10.51 -6.21
CA PRO A 63 -7.92 11.91 -6.22
C PRO A 63 -9.43 12.08 -6.04
N ASP A 64 -10.22 11.06 -6.40
CA ASP A 64 -11.69 11.12 -6.43
C ASP A 64 -12.36 10.18 -5.42
N THR A 65 -11.58 9.40 -4.67
CA THR A 65 -12.09 8.43 -3.69
C THR A 65 -11.24 8.44 -2.43
N ASP A 66 -11.86 8.17 -1.28
CA ASP A 66 -11.14 8.03 -0.01
C ASP A 66 -10.43 6.69 0.03
N GLY A 67 -9.30 6.59 -0.68
CA GLY A 67 -8.61 5.34 -0.90
C GLY A 67 -7.20 5.50 -1.43
N TYR A 68 -6.54 4.37 -1.61
CA TYR A 68 -5.13 4.28 -1.97
C TYR A 68 -4.94 3.41 -3.19
N ARG A 69 -4.00 3.83 -4.06
CA ARG A 69 -3.60 3.04 -5.22
C ARG A 69 -2.10 3.04 -5.39
N PHE A 70 -1.59 2.06 -6.12
CA PHE A 70 -0.20 2.10 -6.55
C PHE A 70 0.04 3.26 -7.50
N ARG A 71 1.15 3.97 -7.27
CA ARG A 71 1.63 5.00 -8.18
C ARG A 71 2.03 4.41 -9.53
N HIS A 72 2.53 3.17 -9.53
CA HIS A 72 2.97 2.45 -10.72
C HIS A 72 2.45 1.00 -10.70
N SER A 73 1.84 0.56 -11.80
CA SER A 73 1.33 -0.82 -11.95
C SER A 73 2.42 -1.88 -11.77
N LEU A 74 3.66 -1.58 -12.15
CA LEU A 74 4.79 -2.50 -11.99
C LEU A 74 5.11 -2.82 -10.51
N VAL A 75 4.87 -1.88 -9.59
CA VAL A 75 5.08 -2.15 -8.15
C VAL A 75 4.01 -3.12 -7.66
N ARG A 76 2.76 -2.92 -8.08
CA ARG A 76 1.64 -3.82 -7.78
C ARG A 76 1.95 -5.25 -8.25
N GLU A 77 2.47 -5.42 -9.47
CA GLU A 77 2.89 -6.72 -10.00
C GLU A 77 4.10 -7.34 -9.27
N ALA A 78 4.90 -6.52 -8.57
CA ALA A 78 6.02 -7.01 -7.77
C ALA A 78 5.59 -7.62 -6.45
N VAL A 79 4.46 -7.16 -5.88
CA VAL A 79 3.96 -7.59 -4.56
C VAL A 79 2.73 -8.49 -4.62
N SER A 80 2.08 -8.58 -5.78
CA SER A 80 1.05 -9.57 -6.11
C SER A 80 1.66 -10.90 -6.56
#